data_AF-A0A8J9UI07-F1
#
_entry.id   AF-A0A8J9UI07-F1
#
_cell.length_a   1.000
_cell.length_b   1.000
_cell.length_c   1.000
_cell.angle_alpha   90.00
_cell.angle_beta   90.00
_cell.angle_gamma   90.00
#
_symmetry.space_group_name_H-M   'P 1'
#
loop_
_entity.id
_entity.type
_entity.pdbx_description
1 polymer ?
#
loop_
_entity_poly.entity_id
_entity_poly.type
_entity_poly.pdbx_seq_one_letter_code
_entity_poly.pdbx_strand_id
1 'polypeptide(L)'
;MVFPKVLQAIYTKLEIKCRERGIIAGKSGRHMKFPYTMSAKIAQFPYFYYLKHNNIWMYYPLGFLVSLYFFTKIHAMANSESNIRSWAEIQRKAAEKEHH
;
A
#
# COMPACT_ATOMS: atom_id res chain seq x y z
N MET A 1 -1.69 -5.04 24.58
CA MET A 1 -1.76 -5.36 23.14
C MET A 1 -0.45 -6.02 22.74
N VAL A 2 -0.48 -7.27 22.28
CA VAL A 2 0.73 -7.99 21.84
C VAL A 2 0.97 -7.66 20.38
N PHE A 3 2.08 -6.99 20.08
CA PHE A 3 2.47 -6.71 18.71
C PHE A 3 3.27 -7.89 18.14
N PRO A 4 3.02 -8.30 16.88
CA PRO A 4 3.79 -9.33 16.19
C PRO A 4 5.24 -8.87 16.03
N LYS A 5 6.16 -9.57 16.70
CA LYS A 5 7.60 -9.26 16.69
C LYS A 5 8.20 -9.25 15.28
N VAL A 6 7.65 -10.05 14.38
CA VAL A 6 8.11 -10.15 12.98
C VAL A 6 7.90 -8.84 12.22
N LEU A 7 6.69 -8.29 12.25
CA LEU A 7 6.37 -7.01 11.60
C LEU A 7 7.17 -5.87 12.20
N GLN A 8 7.29 -5.83 13.53
CA GLN A 8 8.13 -4.82 14.20
C GLN A 8 9.61 -4.90 13.77
N ALA A 9 10.15 -6.11 13.61
CA ALA A 9 11.52 -6.30 13.14
C ALA A 9 11.68 -5.80 11.68
N ILE A 10 10.71 -6.08 10.81
CA ILE A 10 10.69 -5.58 9.43
C ILE A 10 10.67 -4.05 9.42
N TYR A 11 9.74 -3.42 10.14
CA TYR A 11 9.67 -1.95 10.22
C TYR A 11 10.92 -1.33 10.82
N THR A 12 11.58 -2.01 11.76
CA THR A 12 12.84 -1.52 12.35
C THR A 12 13.98 -1.55 11.34
N LYS A 13 14.13 -2.64 10.56
CA LYS A 13 15.11 -2.70 9.48
C LYS A 13 14.86 -1.62 8.42
N LEU A 14 13.58 -1.40 8.10
CA LEU A 14 13.17 -0.42 7.10
C LEU A 14 13.41 1.02 7.59
N GLU A 15 13.17 1.30 8.87
CA GLU A 15 13.51 2.57 9.51
C GLU A 15 15.01 2.86 9.44
N ILE A 16 15.86 1.89 9.81
CA ILE A 16 17.32 2.01 9.77
C ILE A 16 17.76 2.40 8.36
N LYS A 17 17.30 1.66 7.35
CA LYS A 17 17.63 1.93 5.94
C LYS A 17 17.15 3.31 5.46
N CYS A 18 15.97 3.76 5.88
CA CYS A 18 15.45 5.08 5.53
C CYS A 18 16.24 6.22 6.22
N ARG A 19 16.72 6.00 7.44
CA ARG A 19 17.59 6.94 8.15
C ARG A 19 18.99 7.01 7.52
N GLU A 20 19.57 5.87 7.14
CA GLU A 20 20.85 5.80 6.42
C GLU A 20 20.81 6.58 5.10
N ARG A 21 19.69 6.50 4.37
CA ARG A 21 19.49 7.24 3.12
C ARG A 21 19.15 8.71 3.30
N GLY A 22 19.03 9.21 4.54
CA GLY A 22 18.71 10.62 4.83
C GLY A 22 17.30 11.05 4.43
N ILE A 23 16.39 10.10 4.16
CA ILE A 23 15.00 10.38 3.77
C ILE A 23 14.21 10.91 4.98
N ILE A 24 14.51 10.36 6.16
CA ILE A 24 13.91 10.75 7.44
C ILE A 24 14.95 11.51 8.21
N ALA A 25 14.53 12.58 8.89
CA ALA A 25 15.40 13.29 9.81
C ALA A 25 15.95 12.31 10.88
N GLY A 26 17.27 12.10 10.87
CA GLY A 26 17.95 11.43 11.96
C GLY A 26 17.87 12.26 13.25
N LYS A 27 18.18 11.67 14.41
CA LYS A 27 18.50 12.43 15.64
C LYS A 27 19.84 13.17 15.48
N SER A 28 20.03 13.91 14.40
CA SER A 28 21.14 14.84 14.28
C SER A 28 20.77 16.03 15.18
N GLY A 29 21.65 16.41 16.11
CA GLY A 29 21.45 17.59 16.95
C GLY A 29 21.36 18.91 16.17
N ARG A 30 21.57 18.87 14.84
CA ARG A 30 21.40 20.01 13.96
C ARG A 30 19.93 20.19 13.57
N HIS A 31 19.36 21.31 13.99
CA HIS A 31 18.03 21.73 13.55
C HIS A 31 18.01 22.00 12.05
N MET A 32 16.89 21.69 11.42
CA MET A 32 16.65 22.02 10.02
C MET A 32 16.45 23.53 9.83
N LYS A 33 17.03 24.09 8.76
CA LYS A 33 16.98 25.54 8.47
C LYS A 33 15.55 26.06 8.25
N PHE A 34 14.70 25.26 7.61
CA PHE A 34 13.31 25.63 7.29
C PHE A 34 12.34 24.57 7.85
N PRO A 35 12.05 24.55 9.15
CA PRO A 35 11.24 23.50 9.79
C PRO A 35 9.74 23.61 9.45
N TYR A 36 9.30 24.76 8.95
CA TYR A 36 7.88 25.03 8.70
C TYR A 36 7.39 24.67 7.31
N THR A 37 8.28 24.19 6.42
CA THR A 37 7.86 23.73 5.10
C THR A 37 7.13 22.38 5.21
N MET A 38 6.27 22.09 4.24
CA MET A 38 5.53 20.82 4.23
C MET A 38 6.49 19.62 4.20
N SER A 39 7.53 19.69 3.36
CA SER A 39 8.56 18.66 3.27
C SER A 39 9.30 18.45 4.59
N ALA A 40 9.57 19.54 5.31
CA ALA A 40 10.19 19.48 6.63
C ALA A 40 9.34 18.74 7.65
N LYS A 41 8.05 19.06 7.70
CA LYS A 41 7.09 18.41 8.60
C LYS A 41 6.96 16.92 8.30
N ILE A 42 6.95 16.55 7.03
CA ILE A 42 6.93 15.14 6.60
C ILE A 42 8.21 14.44 7.07
N ALA A 43 9.40 14.99 6.78
CA ALA A 43 10.66 14.36 7.16
C ALA A 43 10.85 14.19 8.68
N GLN A 44 10.23 15.05 9.49
CA GLN A 44 10.29 15.04 10.95
C GLN A 44 9.20 14.18 11.61
N PHE A 45 8.12 13.84 10.88
CA PHE A 45 7.03 13.07 11.46
C PHE A 45 7.48 11.64 11.78
N PRO A 46 7.15 11.10 12.97
CA PRO A 46 7.63 9.79 13.40
C PRO A 46 6.80 8.65 12.81
N TYR A 47 6.77 8.51 11.47
CA TYR A 47 5.99 7.48 10.77
C TYR A 47 6.26 6.07 11.30
N PHE A 48 7.53 5.70 11.47
CA PHE A 48 7.93 4.37 11.93
C PHE A 48 7.54 4.08 13.38
N TYR A 49 7.37 5.11 14.20
CA TYR A 49 6.84 4.94 15.56
C TYR A 49 5.39 4.43 15.48
N TYR A 50 4.54 5.08 14.68
CA TYR A 50 3.15 4.65 14.52
C TYR A 50 3.02 3.28 13.85
N LEU A 51 3.84 2.99 12.82
CA LEU A 51 3.85 1.68 12.16
C LEU A 51 4.22 0.51 13.09
N LYS A 52 5.00 0.75 14.15
CA LYS A 52 5.43 -0.28 15.10
C LYS A 52 4.49 -0.44 16.30
N HIS A 53 3.84 0.63 16.72
CA HIS A 53 3.10 0.70 18.00
C HIS A 53 1.59 0.89 17.83
N ASN A 54 1.08 1.08 16.61
CA ASN A 54 -0.36 1.15 16.34
C ASN A 54 -0.77 0.01 15.41
N ASN A 55 -1.68 -0.85 15.87
CA ASN A 55 -2.16 -2.02 15.12
C ASN A 55 -2.76 -1.65 13.77
N ILE A 56 -3.53 -0.56 13.69
CA ILE A 56 -4.17 -0.13 12.44
C ILE A 56 -3.09 0.19 11.43
N TRP A 57 -2.13 1.05 11.80
CA TRP A 57 -1.04 1.47 10.92
C TRP A 57 -0.06 0.34 10.59
N MET A 58 0.09 -0.64 11.47
CA MET A 58 0.94 -1.80 11.24
C MET A 58 0.35 -2.75 10.18
N TYR A 59 -0.97 -3.01 10.22
CA TYR A 59 -1.60 -3.94 9.28
C TYR A 59 -2.11 -3.29 8.00
N TYR A 60 -2.36 -1.99 7.99
CA TYR A 60 -2.92 -1.29 6.85
C TYR A 60 -2.08 -1.42 5.56
N PRO A 61 -0.74 -1.22 5.58
CA PRO A 61 0.08 -1.41 4.38
C PRO A 61 0.10 -2.86 3.90
N LEU A 62 0.08 -3.82 4.82
CA LEU A 62 0.03 -5.24 4.47
C LEU A 62 -1.29 -5.59 3.78
N GLY A 63 -2.41 -5.14 4.34
CA GLY A 63 -3.74 -5.32 3.75
C GLY A 63 -3.85 -4.70 2.36
N PHE A 64 -3.29 -3.50 2.18
CA PHE A 64 -3.26 -2.83 0.87
C PHE A 64 -2.43 -3.60 -0.16
N LEU A 65 -1.25 -4.11 0.21
CA LEU A 65 -0.42 -4.88 -0.72
C LEU A 65 -1.06 -6.21 -1.11
N VAL A 66 -1.67 -6.89 -0.14
CA VAL A 66 -2.37 -8.15 -0.38
C VAL A 66 -3.59 -7.91 -1.27
N SER A 67 -4.41 -6.90 -0.98
CA SER A 67 -5.59 -6.59 -1.78
C SER A 67 -5.19 -6.22 -3.21
N LEU A 68 -4.18 -5.36 -3.39
CA LEU A 68 -3.69 -4.97 -4.71
C LEU A 68 -3.25 -6.19 -5.53
N TYR A 69 -2.52 -7.13 -4.91
CA TYR A 69 -2.14 -8.39 -5.58
C TYR A 69 -3.36 -9.22 -5.99
N PHE A 70 -4.34 -9.42 -5.11
CA PHE A 70 -5.55 -10.17 -5.46
C PHE A 70 -6.37 -9.47 -6.56
N PHE A 71 -6.58 -8.16 -6.46
CA PHE A 71 -7.34 -7.41 -7.44
C PHE A 71 -6.67 -7.43 -8.81
N THR A 72 -5.34 -7.30 -8.88
CA THR A 72 -4.62 -7.42 -10.17
C THR A 72 -4.77 -8.80 -10.81
N LYS A 73 -4.77 -9.87 -10.00
CA LYS A 73 -5.01 -11.23 -10.51
C LYS A 73 -6.45 -11.44 -10.98
N ILE A 74 -7.43 -10.99 -10.20
CA ILE A 74 -8.85 -11.04 -10.58
C ILE A 74 -9.08 -10.25 -11.86
N HIS A 75 -8.51 -9.05 -11.95
CA HIS A 75 -8.61 -8.20 -13.14
C HIS A 75 -8.00 -8.87 -14.38
N ALA A 76 -6.85 -9.53 -14.25
CA ALA A 76 -6.25 -10.29 -15.35
C ALA A 76 -7.11 -11.49 -15.78
N MET A 77 -7.71 -12.21 -14.84
CA MET A 77 -8.60 -13.34 -15.15
C MET A 77 -9.90 -12.88 -15.82
N ALA A 78 -10.51 -11.80 -15.32
CA ALA A 78 -11.73 -11.24 -15.88
C ALA A 78 -11.56 -10.78 -17.32
N ASN A 79 -10.39 -10.22 -17.66
CA ASN A 79 -10.03 -9.73 -19.00
C ASN A 79 -9.29 -10.77 -19.87
N SER A 80 -9.35 -12.06 -19.52
CA SER A 80 -8.81 -13.10 -20.39
C SER A 80 -9.62 -13.19 -21.69
N GLU A 81 -8.95 -13.50 -22.81
CA GLU A 81 -9.61 -13.51 -24.13
C GLU A 81 -10.82 -14.45 -24.18
N SER A 82 -10.75 -15.60 -23.51
CA SER A 82 -11.87 -16.53 -23.41
C SER A 82 -13.09 -15.89 -22.73
N ASN A 83 -12.86 -15.15 -21.65
CA ASN A 83 -13.90 -14.54 -20.85
C ASN A 83 -14.54 -13.33 -21.56
N ILE A 84 -13.71 -12.57 -22.31
CA ILE A 84 -14.19 -11.51 -23.19
C ILE A 84 -15.09 -12.09 -24.30
N ARG A 85 -14.66 -13.17 -24.96
CA ARG A 85 -15.45 -13.85 -26.01
C ARG A 85 -16.76 -14.40 -25.47
N SER A 86 -16.74 -15.09 -24.32
CA SER A 86 -17.96 -15.62 -23.71
C SER A 86 -18.92 -14.50 -23.29
N TRP A 87 -18.39 -13.37 -22.80
CA TRP A 87 -19.22 -12.23 -22.44
C TRP A 87 -19.86 -11.58 -23.68
N ALA A 88 -19.11 -11.45 -24.78
CA ALA A 88 -19.64 -10.97 -26.05
C ALA A 88 -20.75 -11.88 -26.59
N GLU A 89 -20.60 -13.20 -26.49
CA GLU A 89 -21.64 -14.16 -26.87
C GLU A 89 -22.91 -14.05 -26.02
N ILE A 90 -22.76 -13.90 -24.69
CA ILE A 90 -23.89 -13.70 -23.78
C ILE A 90 -24.64 -12.41 -24.16
N GLN A 91 -23.91 -11.33 -24.45
CA GLN A 91 -24.53 -10.06 -24.86
C GLN A 91 -25.26 -10.16 -26.19
N ARG A 92 -24.69 -10.87 -27.19
CA ARG A 92 -25.39 -11.14 -28.46
C ARG A 92 -26.70 -11.88 -28.24
N LYS A 93 -26.68 -12.95 -27.42
CA LYS A 93 -27.89 -13.73 -27.09
C LYS A 93 -28.91 -12.90 -26.30
N ALA A 94 -28.47 -11.98 -25.45
CA ALA A 94 -29.37 -11.08 -24.72
C ALA A 94 -30.05 -10.09 -25.66
N ALA A 95 -29.29 -9.46 -26.56
CA ALA A 95 -29.85 -8.55 -27.57
C ALA A 95 -30.83 -9.27 -28.50
N GLU A 96 -30.50 -10.47 -28.98
CA GLU A 96 -31.39 -11.28 -29.82
C GLU A 96 -32.72 -11.58 -29.10
N LYS A 97 -32.71 -11.87 -27.79
CA LYS A 97 -33.92 -12.10 -26.99
C LYS A 97 -34.74 -10.84 -26.73
N GLU A 98 -34.13 -9.66 -26.62
CA GLU A 98 -34.85 -8.39 -26.44
C GLU A 98 -35.45 -7.87 -27.75
N HIS A 99 -34.94 -8.31 -28.91
CA HIS A 99 -35.47 -7.96 -30.23
C HIS A 99 -36.59 -8.89 -30.73
N HIS A 100 -36.94 -9.94 -29.98
CA HIS A 100 -38.07 -10.85 -30.23
C HIS A 100 -39.23 -10.57 -29.27
#